data_AF-A0A3C0B2R8-F1
#
_entry.id   AF-A0A3C0B2R8-F1
#
_cell.length_a   1.000
_cell.length_b   1.000
_cell.length_c   1.000
_cell.angle_alpha   90.00
_cell.angle_beta   90.00
_cell.angle_gamma   90.00
#
_symmetry.space_group_name_H-M   'P 1'
#
loop_
_entity.id
_entity.type
_entity.pdbx_description
1 polymer ?
#
loop_
_entity_poly.entity_id
_entity_poly.type
_entity_poly.pdbx_seq_one_letter_code
_entity_poly.pdbx_strand_id
1 'polypeptide(L)' 'MLKVVSNTTPIISLLKIGKLKILKDLYGKIFIPQEVFNEIEAGKNKEFYTDLSKIEWIIIEKINNEKSLS' A
#
# COMPACT_ATOMS: atom_id res chain seq x y z
N MET A 1 -4.91 18.08 -5.68
CA MET A 1 -3.79 17.27 -5.14
C MET A 1 -3.83 15.93 -5.85
N LEU A 2 -2.71 15.46 -6.39
CA LEU A 2 -2.68 14.16 -7.10
C LEU A 2 -2.84 13.02 -6.09
N LYS A 3 -3.78 12.11 -6.35
CA LYS A 3 -3.98 10.90 -5.55
C LYS A 3 -3.15 9.78 -6.15
N VAL A 4 -2.14 9.31 -5.42
CA VAL A 4 -1.27 8.20 -5.84
C VAL A 4 -1.77 6.92 -5.21
N VAL A 5 -2.29 6.01 -6.03
CA VAL A 5 -2.79 4.70 -5.61
C VAL A 5 -1.75 3.65 -5.93
N SER A 6 -1.36 2.84 -4.95
CA SER A 6 -0.35 1.79 -5.13
C SER A 6 -0.97 0.40 -5.00
N ASN A 7 -0.62 -0.48 -5.93
CA ASN A 7 -0.97 -1.90 -5.92
C ASN A 7 0.00 -2.72 -5.05
N THR A 8 -0.27 -4.01 -4.88
CA THR A 8 0.52 -4.90 -4.01
C THR A 8 1.95 -5.13 -4.50
N THR A 9 2.14 -5.33 -5.82
CA THR A 9 3.46 -5.65 -6.40
C THR A 9 4.56 -4.62 -6.10
N PRO A 10 4.38 -3.29 -6.32
CA PRO A 10 5.40 -2.31 -5.99
C PRO A 10 5.67 -2.25 -4.48
N ILE A 11 4.65 -2.40 -3.62
CA ILE A 11 4.81 -2.38 -2.17
C ILE A 11 5.63 -3.58 -1.70
N ILE A 12 5.27 -4.80 -2.12
CA ILE A 12 6.01 -6.03 -1.79
C ILE A 12 7.45 -5.96 -2.27
N SER A 13 7.67 -5.45 -3.49
CA SER A 13 9.02 -5.34 -4.06
C SER A 13 9.91 -4.43 -3.22
N LEU A 14 9.36 -3.29 -2.76
CA LEU A 14 10.07 -2.34 -1.91
C LEU A 14 10.25 -2.85 -0.47
N LEU A 15 9.28 -3.59 0.08
CA LEU A 15 9.40 -4.25 1.38
C LEU A 15 10.57 -5.25 1.39
N LYS A 16 10.66 -6.10 0.36
CA LYS A 16 11.72 -7.11 0.22
C LYS A 16 13.13 -6.53 0.25
N ILE A 17 13.31 -5.30 -0.24
CA ILE A 17 14.61 -4.62 -0.28
C ILE A 17 14.77 -3.54 0.80
N GLY A 18 13.80 -3.40 1.71
CA GLY A 18 13.83 -2.39 2.77
C GLY A 18 13.77 -0.94 2.28
N LYS A 19 13.14 -0.69 1.12
CA LYS A 19 13.07 0.64 0.46
C LYS A 19 11.65 1.23 0.38
N LEU A 20 10.73 0.77 1.24
CA LEU A 20 9.35 1.28 1.26
C LEU A 20 9.27 2.82 1.37
N LYS A 21 10.22 3.45 2.08
CA LYS A 21 10.30 4.90 2.28
C LYS A 21 10.42 5.71 0.97
N ILE A 22 10.88 5.12 -0.13
CA ILE A 22 10.93 5.79 -1.44
C ILE A 22 9.54 6.30 -1.85
N LEU A 23 8.47 5.58 -1.53
CA LEU A 23 7.10 6.03 -1.82
C LEU A 23 6.74 7.30 -1.04
N LYS A 24 7.23 7.45 0.19
CA LYS A 24 7.07 8.67 0.98
C LYS A 24 7.86 9.83 0.36
N ASP A 25 9.10 9.58 -0.04
CA ASP A 25 9.98 10.64 -0.57
C ASP A 25 9.48 11.16 -1.92
N LEU A 26 8.85 10.30 -2.75
CA LEU A 26 8.29 10.68 -4.05
C LEU A 26 6.90 11.34 -3.94
N TYR A 27 6.04 10.86 -3.05
CA TYR A 27 4.61 11.21 -3.08
C TYR A 27 4.11 11.87 -1.79
N GLY A 28 4.90 11.87 -0.72
CA GLY A 28 4.53 12.34 0.61
C GLY A 28 3.58 11.38 1.34
N LYS A 29 2.51 10.96 0.66
CA LYS A 29 1.54 9.96 1.10
C LYS A 29 1.07 9.10 -0.08
N ILE A 30 0.68 7.87 0.19
CA ILE A 30 0.07 6.98 -0.79
C ILE A 30 -1.25 6.44 -0.27
N PHE A 31 -2.12 6.04 -1.18
CA PHE A 31 -3.37 5.38 -0.88
C PHE A 31 -3.28 3.94 -1.35
N ILE A 32 -3.71 2.99 -0.52
CA ILE A 32 -3.77 1.58 -0.86
C ILE A 32 -5.19 1.08 -0.66
N PRO A 33 -5.73 0.29 -1.59
CA PRO A 33 -6.99 -0.42 -1.38
C PRO A 33 -6.92 -1.36 -0.18
N GLN A 34 -8.06 -1.57 0.49
CA GLN A 34 -8.19 -2.55 1.57
C GLN A 34 -7.74 -3.95 1.12
N GLU A 35 -8.01 -4.32 -0.13
CA GLU A 35 -7.63 -5.60 -0.73
C GLU A 35 -6.11 -5.75 -0.82
N VAL A 36 -5.40 -4.66 -1.17
CA VAL A 36 -3.93 -4.64 -1.21
C VAL A 36 -3.34 -4.80 0.19
N PHE A 37 -3.92 -4.13 1.19
CA PHE A 37 -3.53 -4.33 2.58
C PHE A 37 -3.74 -5.78 3.03
N ASN A 38 -4.90 -6.37 2.73
CA ASN A 38 -5.22 -7.75 3.09
C ASN A 38 -4.26 -8.76 2.46
N GLU A 39 -3.82 -8.54 1.22
CA GLU A 39 -2.83 -9.39 0.56
C GLU A 39 -1.46 -9.35 1.27
N ILE A 40 -1.06 -8.20 1.78
CA ILE A 40 0.18 -8.02 2.54
C ILE A 40 0.07 -8.68 3.92
N GLU A 41 -1.07 -8.51 4.59
CA GLU A 41 -1.38 -9.16 5.88
C GLU A 41 -1.42 -10.69 5.77
N ALA A 42 -1.89 -11.24 4.65
CA ALA A 42 -1.84 -12.69 4.39
C ALA A 42 -0.39 -13.21 4.35
N GLY A 43 0.60 -12.35 4.08
CA GLY A 43 2.03 -12.64 4.10
C GLY A 43 2.74 -12.28 5.40
N LYS A 44 2.03 -12.09 6.53
CA LYS A 44 2.63 -11.64 7.81
C LYS A 44 3.73 -12.53 8.39
N ASN A 45 3.81 -13.79 7.94
CA ASN A 45 4.83 -14.75 8.33
C ASN A 45 6.16 -14.58 7.56
N LYS A 46 6.24 -13.68 6.58
CA LYS A 46 7.45 -13.43 5.81
C LYS A 46 8.39 -12.47 6.58
N GLU A 47 9.69 -12.68 6.45
CA GLU A 47 10.71 -11.87 7.15
C GLU A 47 10.64 -10.37 6.81
N PHE A 48 10.24 -10.03 5.59
CA PHE A 48 10.11 -8.66 5.10
C PHE A 48 8.73 -8.04 5.37
N TYR A 49 7.88 -8.69 6.16
CA TYR A 49 6.57 -8.16 6.50
C TYR A 49 6.69 -6.86 7.29
N THR A 50 5.80 -5.92 6.99
CA THR A 50 5.60 -4.71 7.79
C THR A 50 4.12 -4.42 7.84
N ASP A 51 3.63 -4.19 9.06
CA ASP A 51 2.26 -3.76 9.30
C ASP A 51 2.06 -2.33 8.78
N LEU A 52 1.45 -2.22 7.59
CA LEU A 52 1.25 -0.94 6.93
C LEU A 52 0.26 -0.04 7.67
N SER A 53 -0.60 -0.59 8.53
CA SER A 53 -1.58 0.20 9.29
C SER A 53 -0.91 1.10 10.34
N LYS A 54 0.32 0.79 10.72
CA LYS A 54 1.15 1.58 11.64
C LYS A 54 1.93 2.70 10.94
N ILE A 55 1.80 2.84 9.62
CA ILE A 55 2.55 3.80 8.82
C ILE A 55 1.65 4.97 8.44
N GLU A 56 1.83 6.12 9.09
CA GLU A 56 0.96 7.31 8.97
C GLU A 56 0.78 7.84 7.54
N TRP A 57 1.79 7.68 6.68
CA TRP A 57 1.75 8.18 5.29
C TRP A 57 1.15 7.18 4.29
N ILE A 58 0.74 6.00 4.77
CA ILE A 58 0.01 4.99 3.99
C ILE A 58 -1.45 5.00 4.43
N ILE A 59 -2.32 5.44 3.53
CA ILE A 59 -3.76 5.54 3.80
C ILE A 59 -4.46 4.32 3.20
N ILE A 60 -5.07 3.51 4.06
CA ILE A 60 -5.86 2.35 3.63
C ILE A 60 -7.29 2.83 3.35
N GLU A 61 -7.77 2.62 2.12
CA GLU A 61 -9.12 2.99 1.71
C GLU A 61 -9.92 1.76 1.31
N LYS A 62 -11.17 1.70 1.77
CA LYS A 62 -12.16 0.77 1.23
C LYS A 62 -12.63 1.29 -0.12
N ILE A 63 -12.48 0.48 -1.17
CA ILE A 63 -13.06 0.82 -2.47
C ILE A 63 -14.55 0.51 -2.42
N ASN A 64 -15.37 1.55 -2.39
CA ASN A 64 -16.79 1.42 -2.73
C ASN A 64 -16.89 1.48 -4.26
N ASN A 65 -17.13 0.33 -4.89
CA ASN A 65 -17.32 0.21 -6.33
C ASN A 65 -18.62 0.94 -6.75
N GLU A 66 -18.54 2.24 -7.04
CA GLU A 66 -19.62 2.96 -7.72
C GLU A 66 -19.22 3.48 -9.11
N LYS A 67 -17.95 3.36 -9.54
CA LYS A 67 -17.47 3.99 -10.78
C LYS A 67 -16.45 3.18 -11.59
N SER A 68 -16.71 1.89 -11.81
CA SER A 68 -15.93 1.09 -12.78
C SER A 68 -16.79 0.29 -13.76
N LEU A 69 -18.08 0.61 -13.88
CA LEU A 69 -18.97 0.11 -14.92
C LEU A 69 -19.69 1.31 -15.56
N SER A 70 -18.97 2.01 -16.45
CA SER A 70 -19.57 2.93 -17.42
C SER A 70 -18.90 2.71 -18.77
#